data_AF-A0A923PWE6-F1
#
_entry.id   AF-A0A923PWE6-F1
#
_cell.length_a   1.000
_cell.length_b   1.000
_cell.length_c   1.000
_cell.angle_alpha   90.00
_cell.angle_beta   90.00
_cell.angle_gamma   90.00
#
_symmetry.space_group_name_H-M   'P 1'
#
loop_
_entity.id
_entity.type
_entity.pdbx_description
1 polymer ?
#
loop_
_entity_poly.entity_id
_entity_poly.type
_entity_poly.pdbx_seq_one_letter_code
_entity_poly.pdbx_strand_id
1 'polypeptide(L)'
;MHLESPAALATSHPLDFMAQTTPQVRDTVGKLQMTLPSDEFAQLLASVRSAFEKYTAKLRQFNPGSDRGMALHQMMDREMSAVARLPVSCGKGCSGCCHYEVEVTQNEAAVLKGLVLGGLAINHERLQLQAARARRSPEWLRFGSPDNRCVFLGEDGACQVYDDRPSICRKHMVTTPASACTTEGAAVAPVQVLLAEILLSAELSVEGNEFGSLSKMLLRSLDDSSTRRHGKSSSPPSGAVRAGAVVRAGD
;
A
#
# COMPACT_ATOMS: atom_id res chain seq x y z
N MET A 1 12.01 48.12 -16.04
CA MET A 1 12.10 47.27 -17.24
C MET A 1 12.74 45.95 -16.80
N HIS A 2 11.95 45.12 -16.11
CA HIS A 2 12.40 43.80 -15.65
C HIS A 2 12.02 42.80 -16.73
N LEU A 3 13.03 42.25 -17.39
CA LEU A 3 12.87 41.13 -18.31
C LEU A 3 12.55 39.91 -17.46
N GLU A 4 11.29 39.47 -17.52
CA GLU A 4 10.90 38.16 -17.00
C GLU A 4 11.61 37.07 -17.81
N SER A 5 12.30 36.18 -17.10
CA SER A 5 12.95 34.99 -17.65
C SER A 5 11.87 34.01 -18.14
N PRO A 6 11.94 33.46 -19.36
CA PRO A 6 10.95 32.50 -19.83
C PRO A 6 11.00 31.24 -18.96
N ALA A 7 9.85 30.87 -18.39
CA ALA A 7 9.67 29.61 -17.69
C ALA A 7 10.27 28.46 -18.51
N ALA A 8 11.21 27.73 -17.91
CA ALA A 8 11.74 26.51 -18.50
C ALA A 8 10.55 25.58 -18.80
N LEU A 9 10.30 25.32 -20.07
CA LEU A 9 9.37 24.28 -20.53
C LEU A 9 9.83 22.99 -19.86
N ALA A 10 9.07 22.52 -18.87
CA ALA A 10 9.34 21.26 -18.21
C ALA A 10 9.40 20.18 -19.29
N THR A 11 10.58 19.60 -19.49
CA THR A 11 10.74 18.48 -20.39
C THR A 11 9.86 17.36 -19.86
N SER A 12 8.96 16.84 -20.70
CA SER A 12 8.08 15.74 -20.33
C SER A 12 8.94 14.55 -19.90
N HIS A 13 8.68 14.03 -18.70
CA HIS A 13 9.38 12.83 -18.25
C HIS A 13 8.82 11.63 -19.04
N PRO A 14 9.65 10.65 -19.44
CA PRO A 14 9.18 9.48 -20.21
C PRO A 14 7.96 8.75 -19.61
N LEU A 15 7.77 8.87 -18.29
CA LEU A 15 6.71 8.24 -17.50
C LEU A 15 5.49 9.13 -17.20
N ASP A 16 5.34 10.28 -17.85
CA ASP A 16 4.23 11.22 -17.59
C ASP A 16 2.83 10.63 -17.83
N PHE A 17 2.74 9.49 -18.51
CA PHE A 17 1.49 8.73 -18.64
C PHE A 17 1.05 8.01 -17.36
N MET A 18 1.92 7.92 -16.35
CA MET A 18 1.61 7.42 -15.02
C MET A 18 1.37 8.61 -14.10
N ALA A 19 0.14 8.78 -13.60
CA ALA A 19 -0.20 9.88 -12.68
C ALA A 19 0.63 9.84 -11.39
N GLN A 20 0.99 8.63 -10.93
CA GLN A 20 1.88 8.39 -9.80
C GLN A 20 2.87 7.28 -10.12
N THR A 21 4.13 7.46 -9.75
CA THR A 21 5.19 6.47 -9.96
C THR A 21 5.90 6.12 -8.68
N THR A 22 6.31 4.86 -8.54
CA THR A 22 7.27 4.50 -7.49
C THR A 22 8.62 5.17 -7.79
N PRO A 23 9.40 5.54 -6.76
CA PRO A 23 10.76 6.05 -6.98
C PRO A 23 11.61 5.08 -7.81
N GLN A 24 11.47 3.78 -7.56
CA GLN A 24 12.27 2.75 -8.21
C GLN A 24 12.00 2.65 -9.72
N VAL A 25 10.74 2.70 -10.19
CA VAL A 25 10.49 2.69 -11.64
C VAL A 25 11.04 3.94 -12.31
N ARG A 26 10.90 5.10 -11.66
CA ARG A 26 11.43 6.38 -12.17
C ARG A 26 12.94 6.33 -12.31
N ASP A 27 13.64 5.91 -11.26
CA ASP A 27 15.11 5.79 -11.27
C ASP A 27 15.59 4.76 -12.30
N THR A 28 14.91 3.61 -12.41
CA THR A 28 15.28 2.54 -13.34
C THR A 28 15.12 3.01 -14.79
N VAL A 29 13.99 3.61 -15.14
CA VAL A 29 13.73 4.10 -16.49
C VAL A 29 14.66 5.26 -16.84
N GLY A 30 14.94 6.17 -15.90
CA GLY A 30 15.90 7.26 -16.10
C GLY A 30 17.31 6.75 -16.38
N LYS A 31 17.79 5.75 -15.64
CA LYS A 31 19.09 5.09 -15.91
C LYS A 31 19.11 4.45 -17.29
N LEU A 32 18.06 3.70 -17.65
CA LEU A 32 17.97 3.02 -18.95
C LEU A 32 17.92 4.00 -20.11
N GLN A 33 17.28 5.16 -19.95
CA GLN A 33 17.30 6.25 -20.94
C GLN A 33 18.71 6.75 -21.24
N MET A 34 19.58 6.79 -20.23
CA MET A 34 20.96 7.25 -20.39
C MET A 34 21.89 6.19 -20.98
N THR A 35 21.54 4.90 -20.86
CA THR A 35 22.43 3.80 -21.23
C THR A 35 22.06 3.07 -22.52
N LEU A 36 20.78 3.04 -22.87
CA LEU A 36 20.30 2.30 -24.05
C LEU A 36 20.36 3.16 -25.32
N PRO A 37 20.58 2.55 -26.50
CA PRO A 37 20.28 3.17 -27.79
C PRO A 37 18.83 3.70 -27.84
N SER A 38 18.61 4.76 -28.61
CA SER A 38 17.32 5.48 -28.60
C SER A 38 16.14 4.63 -29.08
N ASP A 39 16.35 3.74 -30.04
CA ASP A 39 15.37 2.80 -30.56
C ASP A 39 15.05 1.69 -29.55
N GLU A 40 16.06 1.14 -28.89
CA GLU A 40 15.89 0.16 -27.80
C GLU A 40 15.15 0.78 -26.61
N PHE A 41 15.50 2.01 -26.22
CA PHE A 41 14.79 2.72 -25.16
C PHE A 41 13.33 3.01 -25.52
N ALA A 42 13.05 3.38 -26.78
CA ALA A 42 11.68 3.59 -27.24
C ALA A 42 10.85 2.30 -27.15
N GLN A 43 11.42 1.15 -27.52
CA GLN A 43 10.76 -0.17 -27.40
C GLN A 43 10.53 -0.57 -25.93
N LEU A 44 11.52 -0.33 -25.07
CA LEU A 44 11.37 -0.52 -23.62
C LEU A 44 10.23 0.34 -23.08
N LEU A 45 10.21 1.64 -23.40
CA LEU A 45 9.19 2.56 -22.92
C LEU A 45 7.79 2.18 -23.38
N ALA A 46 7.65 1.73 -24.64
CA ALA A 46 6.40 1.18 -25.14
C ALA A 46 5.96 -0.07 -24.35
N SER A 47 6.90 -0.94 -23.98
CA SER A 47 6.63 -2.12 -23.15
C SER A 47 6.20 -1.74 -21.73
N VAL A 48 6.87 -0.75 -21.11
CA VAL A 48 6.50 -0.21 -19.79
C VAL A 48 5.10 0.38 -19.82
N ARG A 49 4.76 1.17 -20.85
CA ARG A 49 3.43 1.72 -21.06
C ARG A 49 2.37 0.63 -21.21
N SER A 50 2.62 -0.37 -22.06
CA SER A 50 1.69 -1.48 -22.28
C SER A 50 1.44 -2.28 -20.99
N ALA A 51 2.49 -2.56 -20.21
CA ALA A 51 2.35 -3.23 -18.92
C ALA A 51 1.52 -2.40 -17.92
N PHE A 52 1.79 -1.09 -17.82
CA PHE A 52 1.03 -0.17 -16.97
C PHE A 52 -0.45 -0.11 -17.32
N GLU A 53 -0.78 0.05 -18.61
CA GLU A 53 -2.16 0.10 -19.09
C GLU A 53 -2.88 -1.22 -18.80
N LYS A 54 -2.21 -2.35 -19.04
CA LYS A 54 -2.73 -3.69 -18.73
C LYS A 54 -3.02 -3.87 -17.24
N TYR A 55 -2.09 -3.51 -16.36
CA TYR A 55 -2.31 -3.62 -14.91
C TYR A 55 -3.41 -2.68 -14.43
N THR A 56 -3.43 -1.44 -14.92
CA THR A 56 -4.48 -0.46 -14.60
C THR A 56 -5.86 -0.98 -15.00
N ALA A 57 -5.99 -1.49 -16.23
CA ALA A 57 -7.23 -2.08 -16.71
C ALA A 57 -7.64 -3.30 -15.87
N LYS A 58 -6.68 -4.12 -15.45
CA LYS A 58 -6.95 -5.30 -14.62
C LYS A 58 -7.42 -4.92 -13.21
N LEU A 59 -6.75 -3.99 -12.54
CA LEU A 59 -7.11 -3.51 -11.20
C LEU A 59 -8.50 -2.87 -11.16
N ARG A 60 -8.89 -2.17 -12.23
CA ARG A 60 -10.22 -1.56 -12.39
C ARG A 60 -11.36 -2.58 -12.53
N GLN A 61 -11.07 -3.85 -12.78
CA GLN A 61 -12.09 -4.92 -12.79
C GLN A 61 -12.55 -5.31 -11.38
N PHE A 62 -11.80 -4.94 -10.34
CA PHE A 62 -12.11 -5.25 -8.95
C PHE A 62 -12.72 -4.04 -8.25
N ASN A 63 -13.65 -4.31 -7.32
CA ASN A 63 -14.26 -3.27 -6.50
C ASN A 63 -13.20 -2.56 -5.65
N PRO A 64 -13.27 -1.22 -5.48
CA PRO A 64 -12.44 -0.51 -4.51
C PRO A 64 -12.61 -1.10 -3.10
N GLY A 65 -11.53 -1.12 -2.31
CA GLY A 65 -11.47 -1.77 -1.00
C GLY A 65 -10.67 -3.07 -1.02
N SER A 66 -11.04 -4.03 -0.17
CA SER A 66 -10.29 -5.27 0.01
C SER A 66 -10.19 -6.11 -1.27
N ASP A 67 -11.24 -6.14 -2.10
CA ASP A 67 -11.24 -6.91 -3.36
C ASP A 67 -10.07 -6.49 -4.27
N ARG A 68 -9.91 -5.18 -4.51
CA ARG A 68 -8.79 -4.65 -5.30
C ARG A 68 -7.45 -4.80 -4.60
N GLY A 69 -7.39 -4.62 -3.28
CA GLY A 69 -6.16 -4.81 -2.50
C GLY A 69 -5.64 -6.25 -2.60
N MET A 70 -6.53 -7.24 -2.47
CA MET A 70 -6.18 -8.65 -2.63
C MET A 70 -5.78 -8.99 -4.07
N ALA A 71 -6.45 -8.40 -5.08
CA ALA A 71 -6.06 -8.58 -6.46
C ALA A 71 -4.65 -8.05 -6.75
N LEU A 72 -4.32 -6.87 -6.22
CA LEU A 72 -2.97 -6.30 -6.29
C LEU A 72 -1.95 -7.24 -5.64
N HIS A 73 -2.24 -7.76 -4.45
CA HIS A 73 -1.36 -8.69 -3.74
C HIS A 73 -1.07 -9.95 -4.57
N GLN A 74 -2.11 -10.58 -5.12
CA GLN A 74 -1.96 -11.75 -5.98
C GLN A 74 -1.15 -11.47 -7.24
N MET A 75 -1.36 -10.29 -7.86
CA MET A 75 -0.59 -9.87 -9.03
C MET A 75 0.87 -9.61 -8.65
N MET A 76 1.12 -9.00 -7.49
CA MET A 76 2.46 -8.76 -6.97
C MET A 76 3.22 -10.07 -6.73
N ASP A 77 2.58 -11.06 -6.10
CA ASP A 77 3.18 -12.37 -5.87
C ASP A 77 3.56 -13.08 -7.18
N ARG A 78 2.75 -12.91 -8.24
CA ARG A 78 3.08 -13.41 -9.59
C ARG A 78 4.32 -12.75 -10.16
N GLU A 79 4.43 -11.43 -10.09
CA GLU A 79 5.62 -10.72 -10.59
C GLU A 79 6.88 -11.08 -9.78
N MET A 80 6.74 -11.23 -8.46
CA MET A 80 7.85 -11.63 -7.59
C MET A 80 8.26 -13.09 -7.76
N SER A 81 7.41 -13.94 -8.34
CA SER A 81 7.79 -15.33 -8.67
C SER A 81 8.95 -15.41 -9.66
N ALA A 82 9.14 -14.38 -10.50
CA ALA A 82 10.25 -14.30 -11.45
C ALA A 82 11.64 -14.30 -10.78
N VAL A 83 11.70 -13.89 -9.50
CA VAL A 83 12.93 -13.80 -8.71
C VAL A 83 12.99 -14.83 -7.58
N ALA A 84 12.08 -15.82 -7.56
CA ALA A 84 12.01 -16.84 -6.52
C ALA A 84 13.29 -17.69 -6.38
N ARG A 85 14.13 -17.74 -7.43
CA ARG A 85 15.41 -18.48 -7.45
C ARG A 85 16.61 -17.65 -6.98
N LEU A 86 16.45 -16.35 -6.77
CA LEU A 86 17.54 -15.53 -6.25
C LEU A 86 17.84 -15.94 -4.80
N PRO A 87 19.11 -15.90 -4.36
CA PRO A 87 19.49 -16.20 -2.99
C PRO A 87 19.11 -15.05 -2.06
N VAL A 88 17.81 -14.88 -1.82
CA VAL A 88 17.28 -13.86 -0.93
C VAL A 88 17.54 -14.24 0.52
N SER A 89 17.95 -13.28 1.34
CA SER A 89 18.16 -13.49 2.78
C SER A 89 16.88 -13.32 3.61
N CYS A 90 15.77 -12.95 2.96
CA CYS A 90 14.49 -12.71 3.62
C CYS A 90 13.76 -14.03 3.90
N GLY A 91 13.27 -14.19 5.13
CA GLY A 91 12.50 -15.36 5.56
C GLY A 91 11.59 -15.02 6.73
N LYS A 92 10.83 -15.99 7.22
CA LYS A 92 10.03 -15.83 8.45
C LYS A 92 10.97 -15.45 9.60
N GLY A 93 10.61 -14.41 10.35
CA GLY A 93 11.44 -13.87 11.44
C GLY A 93 12.50 -12.84 11.00
N CYS A 94 12.69 -12.60 9.70
CA CYS A 94 13.50 -11.47 9.23
C CYS A 94 12.71 -10.17 9.41
N SER A 95 13.04 -9.39 10.44
CA SER A 95 12.28 -8.19 10.82
C SER A 95 12.93 -6.86 10.39
N GLY A 96 14.03 -6.89 9.63
CA GLY A 96 14.78 -5.69 9.26
C GLY A 96 13.93 -4.62 8.57
N CYS A 97 13.13 -5.02 7.57
CA CYS A 97 12.24 -4.10 6.85
C CYS A 97 11.03 -3.63 7.69
N CYS A 98 10.70 -4.31 8.79
CA CYS A 98 9.56 -3.99 9.65
C CYS A 98 9.79 -2.75 10.53
N HIS A 99 10.88 -2.02 10.32
CA HIS A 99 11.22 -0.75 10.98
C HIS A 99 11.33 0.42 9.99
N TYR A 100 10.86 0.25 8.76
CA TYR A 100 10.81 1.30 7.74
C TYR A 100 9.39 1.86 7.63
N GLU A 101 9.26 3.07 7.08
CA GLU A 101 7.97 3.54 6.59
C GLU A 101 7.51 2.65 5.43
N VAL A 102 6.38 2.00 5.64
CA VAL A 102 5.67 1.25 4.60
C VAL A 102 4.53 2.13 4.11
N GLU A 103 4.51 2.45 2.82
CA GLU A 103 3.37 3.10 2.19
C GLU A 103 2.37 2.04 1.68
N VAL A 104 1.08 2.29 1.86
CA VAL A 104 0.00 1.41 1.42
C VAL A 104 -1.11 2.24 0.78
N THR A 105 -1.87 1.62 -0.13
CA THR A 105 -3.09 2.26 -0.67
C THR A 105 -4.28 2.05 0.28
N GLN A 106 -5.34 2.83 0.08
CA GLN A 106 -6.60 2.63 0.82
C GLN A 106 -7.19 1.22 0.61
N ASN A 107 -6.93 0.60 -0.55
CA ASN A 107 -7.39 -0.75 -0.86
C ASN A 107 -6.64 -1.79 -0.02
N GLU A 108 -5.33 -1.65 0.13
CA GLU A 108 -4.52 -2.50 1.01
C GLU A 108 -4.83 -2.26 2.49
N ALA A 109 -5.09 -1.01 2.88
CA ALA A 109 -5.53 -0.69 4.24
C ALA A 109 -6.87 -1.36 4.58
N ALA A 110 -7.79 -1.49 3.60
CA ALA A 110 -9.03 -2.23 3.77
C ALA A 110 -8.81 -3.73 4.01
N VAL A 111 -7.82 -4.35 3.35
CA VAL A 111 -7.41 -5.74 3.62
C VAL A 111 -6.92 -5.88 5.06
N LEU A 112 -5.95 -5.05 5.46
CA LEU A 112 -5.36 -5.07 6.80
C LEU A 112 -6.40 -4.82 7.91
N LYS A 113 -7.31 -3.87 7.66
CA LYS A 113 -8.47 -3.62 8.53
C LYS A 113 -9.32 -4.87 8.73
N GLY A 114 -9.58 -5.63 7.67
CA GLY A 114 -10.34 -6.87 7.73
C GLY A 114 -9.74 -7.86 8.74
N LEU A 115 -8.41 -7.98 8.77
CA LEU A 115 -7.68 -8.82 9.72
C LEU A 115 -7.83 -8.33 11.16
N VAL A 116 -7.65 -7.02 11.38
CA VAL A 116 -7.80 -6.41 12.72
C VAL A 116 -9.22 -6.57 13.25
N LEU A 117 -10.23 -6.29 12.43
CA LEU A 117 -11.64 -6.50 12.79
C LEU A 117 -12.00 -7.99 12.94
N GLY A 118 -11.23 -8.87 12.30
CA GLY A 118 -11.32 -10.33 12.43
C GLY A 118 -10.65 -10.89 13.68
N GLY A 119 -10.08 -10.05 14.54
CA GLY A 119 -9.51 -10.44 15.84
C GLY A 119 -7.98 -10.46 15.89
N LEU A 120 -7.28 -10.01 14.84
CA LEU A 120 -5.84 -9.82 14.92
C LEU A 120 -5.52 -8.69 15.90
N ALA A 121 -4.87 -9.03 17.02
CA ALA A 121 -4.42 -8.07 18.01
C ALA A 121 -3.25 -7.23 17.47
N ILE A 122 -3.35 -5.91 17.65
CA ILE A 122 -2.28 -4.95 17.32
C ILE A 122 -2.06 -4.00 18.49
N ASN A 123 -0.89 -3.35 18.52
CA ASN A 123 -0.64 -2.26 19.46
C ASN A 123 -1.26 -0.95 18.93
N HIS A 124 -2.43 -0.58 19.46
CA HIS A 124 -3.17 0.61 19.05
C HIS A 124 -2.49 1.93 19.41
N GLU A 125 -1.77 1.99 20.53
CA GLU A 125 -1.00 3.18 20.92
C GLU A 125 0.11 3.45 19.91
N ARG A 126 0.85 2.41 19.52
CA ARG A 126 1.87 2.50 18.47
C ARG A 126 1.27 2.89 17.13
N LEU A 127 0.11 2.34 16.79
CA LEU A 127 -0.62 2.71 15.57
C LEU A 127 -0.92 4.22 15.55
N GLN A 128 -1.45 4.77 16.64
CA GLN A 128 -1.77 6.19 16.77
C GLN A 128 -0.52 7.07 16.69
N LEU A 129 0.54 6.72 17.43
CA LEU A 129 1.82 7.44 17.42
C LEU A 129 2.40 7.53 16.01
N GLN A 130 2.44 6.39 15.30
CA GLN A 130 2.96 6.32 13.94
C GLN A 130 2.06 7.04 12.93
N ALA A 131 0.74 6.94 13.08
CA ALA A 131 -0.23 7.60 12.22
C ALA A 131 -0.17 9.13 12.32
N ALA A 132 0.23 9.68 13.47
CA ALA A 132 0.40 11.12 13.65
C ALA A 132 1.56 11.71 12.83
N ARG A 133 2.52 10.89 12.40
CA ARG A 133 3.70 11.36 11.66
C ARG A 133 3.36 11.80 10.24
N ALA A 134 4.11 12.78 9.74
CA ALA A 134 4.08 13.13 8.33
C ALA A 134 4.70 12.00 7.49
N ARG A 135 4.21 11.85 6.26
CA ARG A 135 4.81 10.91 5.30
C ARG A 135 6.23 11.37 4.97
N ARG A 136 7.20 10.46 4.89
CA ARG A 136 8.62 10.76 4.63
C ARG A 136 9.28 11.71 5.64
N SER A 137 8.77 11.77 6.87
CA SER A 137 9.42 12.52 7.94
C SER A 137 10.77 11.89 8.33
N PRO A 138 11.73 12.66 8.89
CA PRO A 138 13.03 12.12 9.29
C PRO A 138 12.96 10.97 10.30
N GLU A 139 11.91 10.91 11.12
CA GLU A 139 11.67 9.82 12.07
C GLU A 139 11.48 8.47 11.37
N TRP A 140 11.04 8.47 10.11
CA TRP A 140 10.91 7.27 9.29
C TRP A 140 12.21 6.79 8.66
N LEU A 141 13.27 7.60 8.72
CA LEU A 141 14.58 7.14 8.28
C LEU A 141 14.95 5.87 9.02
N ARG A 142 15.69 5.01 8.33
CA ARG A 142 16.25 3.81 8.92
C ARG A 142 17.04 4.19 10.18
N PHE A 143 16.71 3.56 11.31
CA PHE A 143 17.26 3.89 12.65
C PHE A 143 16.86 5.26 13.22
N GLY A 144 15.97 6.00 12.56
CA GLY A 144 15.53 7.34 12.98
C GLY A 144 14.64 7.36 14.22
N SER A 145 13.96 6.25 14.53
CA SER A 145 13.14 6.14 15.75
C SER A 145 12.97 4.67 16.19
N PRO A 146 13.10 4.36 17.50
CA PRO A 146 12.80 3.03 18.02
C PRO A 146 11.32 2.65 17.85
N ASP A 147 10.44 3.65 17.73
CA ASP A 147 9.01 3.45 17.56
C ASP A 147 8.61 3.07 16.13
N ASN A 148 9.55 2.96 15.18
CA ASN A 148 9.26 2.54 13.80
C ASN A 148 8.85 1.08 13.66
N ARG A 149 8.90 0.32 14.75
CA ARG A 149 8.45 -1.08 14.79
C ARG A 149 7.04 -1.21 14.20
N CYS A 150 6.85 -2.00 13.15
CA CYS A 150 5.54 -2.23 12.54
C CYS A 150 4.50 -2.72 13.57
N VAL A 151 3.26 -2.24 13.44
CA VAL A 151 2.14 -2.62 14.33
C VAL A 151 1.74 -4.09 14.22
N PHE A 152 2.12 -4.77 13.13
CA PHE A 152 1.89 -6.20 12.88
C PHE A 152 3.11 -7.09 13.15
N LEU A 153 4.19 -6.54 13.71
CA LEU A 153 5.37 -7.33 14.03
C LEU A 153 5.18 -8.03 15.37
N GLY A 154 5.11 -9.37 15.34
CA GLY A 154 5.00 -10.24 16.51
C GLY A 154 6.23 -10.17 17.41
N GLU A 155 6.07 -10.52 18.68
CA GLU A 155 7.15 -10.50 19.67
C GLU A 155 8.31 -11.43 19.30
N ASP A 156 8.01 -12.52 18.59
CA ASP A 156 8.97 -13.47 18.00
C ASP A 156 9.70 -12.93 16.76
N GLY A 157 9.42 -11.68 16.34
CA GLY A 157 9.98 -11.07 15.15
C GLY A 157 9.32 -11.52 13.84
N ALA A 158 8.27 -12.33 13.89
CA ALA A 158 7.52 -12.74 12.70
C ALA A 158 6.44 -11.70 12.35
N CYS A 159 6.23 -11.48 11.05
CA CYS A 159 5.11 -10.67 10.57
C CYS A 159 3.80 -11.46 10.79
N GLN A 160 2.88 -10.90 11.56
CA GLN A 160 1.58 -11.53 11.84
C GLN A 160 0.61 -11.48 10.66
N VAL A 161 0.92 -10.65 9.65
CA VAL A 161 0.16 -10.51 8.40
C VAL A 161 1.00 -10.93 7.19
N TYR A 162 1.88 -11.92 7.34
CA TYR A 162 2.85 -12.27 6.29
C TYR A 162 2.17 -12.58 4.95
N ASP A 163 1.08 -13.33 4.96
CA ASP A 163 0.35 -13.74 3.74
C ASP A 163 -0.46 -12.59 3.13
N ASP A 164 -0.83 -11.58 3.93
CA ASP A 164 -1.58 -10.38 3.55
C ASP A 164 -0.72 -9.12 3.55
N ARG A 165 0.62 -9.28 3.56
CA ARG A 165 1.55 -8.17 3.68
C ARG A 165 1.36 -7.21 2.48
N PRO A 166 1.48 -5.90 2.67
CA PRO A 166 1.33 -4.95 1.58
C PRO A 166 2.32 -5.16 0.44
N SER A 167 1.99 -4.60 -0.71
CA SER A 167 2.73 -4.68 -1.97
C SER A 167 4.18 -4.21 -1.83
N ILE A 168 4.42 -3.15 -1.06
CA ILE A 168 5.77 -2.71 -0.72
C ILE A 168 6.53 -3.80 0.04
N CYS A 169 5.90 -4.44 1.03
CA CYS A 169 6.52 -5.54 1.77
C CYS A 169 6.75 -6.77 0.90
N ARG A 170 5.81 -7.11 -0.02
CA ARG A 170 5.93 -8.25 -0.95
C ARG A 170 7.12 -8.10 -1.90
N LYS A 171 7.33 -6.89 -2.44
CA LYS A 171 8.41 -6.63 -3.39
C LYS A 171 9.75 -6.34 -2.73
N HIS A 172 9.79 -6.09 -1.42
CA HIS A 172 11.02 -5.76 -0.70
C HIS A 172 11.75 -7.03 -0.25
N MET A 173 12.77 -7.41 -1.02
CA MET A 173 13.69 -8.51 -0.69
C MET A 173 15.13 -8.07 -0.90
N VAL A 174 16.08 -8.70 -0.22
CA VAL A 174 17.51 -8.40 -0.34
C VAL A 174 18.34 -9.65 -0.56
N THR A 175 19.46 -9.52 -1.28
CA THR A 175 20.44 -10.60 -1.49
C THR A 175 21.66 -10.50 -0.58
N THR A 176 21.86 -9.35 0.07
CA THR A 176 22.84 -9.19 1.18
C THR A 176 22.41 -9.98 2.41
N PRO A 177 23.34 -10.34 3.33
CA PRO A 177 22.99 -10.97 4.60
C PRO A 177 21.91 -10.18 5.36
N ALA A 178 20.97 -10.87 6.00
CA ALA A 178 19.85 -10.23 6.71
C ALA A 178 20.30 -9.23 7.79
N SER A 179 21.44 -9.48 8.44
CA SER A 179 22.03 -8.56 9.43
C SER A 179 22.36 -7.19 8.84
N ALA A 180 22.66 -7.10 7.54
CA ALA A 180 22.91 -5.84 6.86
C ALA A 180 21.70 -4.90 6.91
N CYS A 181 20.46 -5.41 7.05
CA CYS A 181 19.25 -4.61 7.21
C CYS A 181 19.09 -4.00 8.62
N THR A 182 19.81 -4.51 9.62
CA THR A 182 19.77 -4.03 11.01
C THR A 182 21.09 -3.39 11.47
N THR A 183 22.12 -3.38 10.63
CA THR A 183 23.39 -2.71 10.93
C THR A 183 23.46 -1.33 10.29
N GLU A 184 23.74 -0.30 11.09
CA GLU A 184 23.93 1.07 10.61
C GLU A 184 25.14 1.16 9.68
N GLY A 185 25.01 1.94 8.59
CA GLY A 185 26.04 2.09 7.57
C GLY A 185 26.25 0.88 6.64
N ALA A 186 25.66 -0.29 6.94
CA ALA A 186 25.77 -1.45 6.08
C ALA A 186 25.00 -1.26 4.75
N ALA A 187 25.66 -1.59 3.65
CA ALA A 187 25.04 -1.61 2.33
C ALA A 187 24.01 -2.73 2.22
N VAL A 188 22.88 -2.43 1.59
CA VAL A 188 21.79 -3.38 1.34
C VAL A 188 21.57 -3.47 -0.16
N ALA A 189 21.50 -4.69 -0.70
CA ALA A 189 21.22 -4.92 -2.12
C ALA A 189 19.78 -5.40 -2.29
N PRO A 190 18.81 -4.50 -2.57
CA PRO A 190 17.43 -4.89 -2.82
C PRO A 190 17.30 -5.58 -4.17
N VAL A 191 16.45 -6.60 -4.23
CA VAL A 191 15.98 -7.20 -5.48
C VAL A 191 15.03 -6.22 -6.16
N GLN A 192 15.27 -5.94 -7.44
CA GLN A 192 14.43 -5.05 -8.24
C GLN A 192 13.70 -5.84 -9.31
N VAL A 193 12.38 -5.77 -9.31
CA VAL A 193 11.52 -6.38 -10.33
C VAL A 193 10.74 -5.26 -11.00
N LEU A 194 11.12 -4.92 -12.23
CA LEU A 194 10.54 -3.77 -12.93
C LEU A 194 9.01 -3.89 -13.08
N LEU A 195 8.49 -5.09 -13.38
CA LEU A 195 7.05 -5.32 -13.50
C LEU A 195 6.29 -5.11 -12.18
N ALA A 196 6.90 -5.46 -11.03
CA ALA A 196 6.33 -5.18 -9.71
C ALA A 196 6.23 -3.68 -9.44
N GLU A 197 7.22 -2.90 -9.87
CA GLU A 197 7.19 -1.44 -9.74
C GLU A 197 6.18 -0.77 -10.67
N ILE A 198 6.02 -1.28 -11.90
CA ILE A 198 5.00 -0.83 -12.84
C ILE A 198 3.60 -1.16 -12.30
N LEU A 199 3.39 -2.36 -11.76
CA LEU A 199 2.14 -2.78 -11.14
C LEU A 199 1.75 -1.88 -9.96
N LEU A 200 2.69 -1.59 -9.04
CA LEU A 200 2.42 -0.68 -7.93
C LEU A 200 2.13 0.74 -8.43
N SER A 201 2.87 1.23 -9.44
CA SER A 201 2.61 2.54 -10.06
C SER A 201 1.22 2.59 -10.73
N ALA A 202 0.77 1.49 -11.33
CA ALA A 202 -0.57 1.36 -11.89
C ALA A 202 -1.65 1.52 -10.82
N GLU A 203 -1.52 0.83 -9.69
CA GLU A 203 -2.43 0.98 -8.55
C GLU A 203 -2.42 2.41 -7.99
N LEU A 204 -1.23 3.00 -7.77
CA LEU A 204 -1.10 4.37 -7.26
C LEU A 204 -1.69 5.42 -8.23
N SER A 205 -1.73 5.11 -9.53
CA SER A 205 -2.29 5.98 -10.57
C SER A 205 -3.79 5.78 -10.79
N VAL A 206 -4.45 4.85 -10.10
CA VAL A 206 -5.92 4.70 -10.18
C VAL A 206 -6.57 5.96 -9.59
N GLU A 207 -7.47 6.58 -10.35
CA GLU A 207 -8.18 7.78 -9.93
C GLU A 207 -8.94 7.55 -8.61
N GLY A 208 -8.82 8.51 -7.69
CA GLY A 208 -9.44 8.44 -6.35
C GLY A 208 -8.80 7.42 -5.40
N ASN A 209 -7.65 6.82 -5.76
CA ASN A 209 -6.94 5.92 -4.87
C ASN A 209 -5.98 6.68 -3.96
N GLU A 210 -6.36 6.86 -2.69
CA GLU A 210 -5.45 7.44 -1.71
C GLU A 210 -4.37 6.45 -1.28
N PHE A 211 -3.19 6.98 -0.93
CA PHE A 211 -2.09 6.22 -0.35
C PHE A 211 -1.33 7.05 0.68
N GLY A 212 -0.65 6.38 1.60
CA GLY A 212 0.12 7.01 2.66
C GLY A 212 0.81 5.99 3.54
N SER A 213 1.39 6.42 4.66
CA SER A 213 2.01 5.49 5.60
C SER A 213 0.97 4.47 6.11
N LEU A 214 1.40 3.22 6.27
CA LEU A 214 0.58 2.08 6.68
C LEU A 214 -0.25 2.42 7.91
N SER A 215 0.39 2.97 8.93
CA SER A 215 -0.25 3.29 10.20
C SER A 215 -1.34 4.35 10.04
N LYS A 216 -1.12 5.37 9.19
CA LYS A 216 -2.12 6.41 8.90
C LYS A 216 -3.30 5.87 8.11
N MET A 217 -3.04 5.11 7.05
CA MET A 217 -4.09 4.56 6.20
C MET A 217 -4.93 3.51 6.95
N LEU A 218 -4.29 2.66 7.76
CA LEU A 218 -4.97 1.68 8.60
C LEU A 218 -5.84 2.37 9.67
N LEU A 219 -5.31 3.37 10.38
CA LEU A 219 -6.07 4.09 11.40
C LEU A 219 -7.32 4.75 10.79
N ARG A 220 -7.17 5.49 9.69
CA ARG A 220 -8.32 6.10 8.97
C ARG A 220 -9.35 5.05 8.55
N SER A 221 -8.88 3.91 8.02
CA SER A 221 -9.78 2.83 7.60
C SER A 221 -10.57 2.23 8.78
N LEU A 222 -9.94 2.10 9.96
CA LEU A 222 -10.59 1.62 11.19
C LEU A 222 -11.64 2.63 11.69
N ASP A 223 -11.32 3.92 11.71
CA ASP A 223 -12.21 5.00 12.15
C ASP A 223 -13.45 5.18 11.25
N ASP A 224 -13.32 4.98 9.95
CA ASP A 224 -14.45 4.96 9.01
C ASP A 224 -15.49 3.87 9.31
N SER A 225 -15.12 2.86 10.10
CA SER A 225 -16.04 1.78 10.53
C SER A 225 -16.73 2.10 11.84
N SER A 226 -16.01 2.75 12.75
CA SER A 226 -16.57 3.14 14.05
C SER A 226 -17.69 4.16 13.81
N THR A 227 -17.48 5.13 12.93
CA THR A 227 -18.50 6.11 12.52
C THR A 227 -19.73 5.46 11.87
N ARG A 228 -19.56 4.51 10.96
CA ARG A 228 -20.69 3.78 10.33
C ARG A 228 -21.46 2.87 11.29
N ARG A 229 -20.80 2.30 12.31
CA ARG A 229 -21.47 1.50 13.35
C ARG A 229 -22.30 2.36 14.30
N HIS A 230 -21.82 3.56 14.66
CA HIS A 230 -22.56 4.49 15.51
C HIS A 230 -23.77 5.13 14.81
N GLY A 231 -23.76 5.23 13.48
CA GLY A 231 -24.90 5.73 12.69
C GLY A 231 -26.05 4.75 12.44
N LYS A 232 -25.96 3.49 12.90
CA LYS A 232 -26.97 2.43 12.67
C LYS A 232 -27.78 2.01 13.91
N SER A 233 -27.72 2.77 15.01
CA SER A 233 -28.50 2.48 16.23
C SER A 233 -29.55 3.57 16.51
N SER A 234 -30.76 3.42 15.96
CA SER A 234 -32.04 3.71 16.64
C SER A 234 -33.23 3.53 15.70
N SER A 235 -33.89 2.38 15.79
CA SER A 235 -35.32 2.27 15.53
C SER A 235 -35.85 1.17 16.46
N PRO A 236 -36.76 1.48 17.40
CA PRO A 236 -37.34 0.45 18.26
C PRO A 236 -38.36 -0.38 17.46
N PRO A 237 -38.69 -1.61 17.90
CA PRO A 237 -39.73 -2.39 17.27
C PRO A 237 -41.08 -1.68 17.51
N SER A 238 -41.81 -1.43 16.41
CA SER A 238 -43.15 -0.86 16.45
C SER A 238 -44.12 -1.87 17.07
N GLY A 239 -44.42 -1.68 18.35
CA GLY A 239 -45.47 -2.40 19.06
C GLY A 239 -46.83 -1.91 18.59
N ALA A 240 -47.54 -2.74 17.83
CA ALA A 240 -48.93 -2.50 17.49
C ALA A 240 -49.81 -2.73 18.73
N VAL A 241 -50.36 -1.64 19.29
CA VAL A 241 -51.55 -1.70 20.14
C VAL A 241 -52.62 -0.84 19.46
N ARG A 242 -53.60 -1.51 18.84
CA ARG A 242 -54.85 -0.87 18.41
C ARG A 242 -55.90 -1.13 19.50
N ALA A 243 -56.43 -0.03 20.04
CA ALA A 243 -57.61 -0.04 20.89
C ALA A 243 -58.89 0.05 20.05
N GLY A 244 -59.89 -0.75 20.42
CA GLY A 244 -61.30 -0.35 20.47
C GLY A 244 -62.19 -0.60 19.24
N ALA A 245 -63.16 -1.52 19.39
CA ALA A 245 -64.55 -1.29 18.97
C ALA A 245 -65.51 -2.23 19.72
N VAL A 246 -66.49 -1.61 20.36
CA VAL A 246 -67.65 -2.18 21.05
C VAL A 246 -68.73 -2.54 20.03
N VAL A 247 -69.35 -3.72 20.10
CA VAL A 247 -70.75 -3.95 19.65
C VAL A 247 -71.43 -5.00 20.56
N ARG A 248 -72.62 -4.65 21.05
CA ARG A 248 -73.59 -5.51 21.76
C ARG A 248 -74.43 -6.34 20.77
N ALA A 249 -74.80 -7.56 21.17
CA ALA A 249 -76.05 -8.33 20.94
C ALA A 249 -75.66 -9.81 21.19
N GLY A 250 -76.37 -10.67 21.90
CA GLY A 250 -77.75 -10.75 22.35
C GLY A 250 -78.04 -12.26 22.45
N ASP A 251 -78.38 -12.72 23.65
CA ASP A 251 -79.17 -13.91 24.05
C ASP A 251 -78.76 -14.40 25.44
#